data_AF-A0A7J9CLT8-F1
#
_entry.id   AF-A0A7J9CLT8-F1
#
_cell.length_a   1.000
_cell.length_b   1.000
_cell.length_c   1.000
_cell.angle_alpha   90.00
_cell.angle_beta   90.00
_cell.angle_gamma   90.00
#
_symmetry.space_group_name_H-M   'P 1'
#
loop_
_entity.id
_entity.type
_entity.pdbx_description
1 polymer ?
#
loop_
_entity_poly.entity_id
_entity_poly.type
_entity_poly.pdbx_seq_one_letter_code
_entity_poly.pdbx_strand_id
1 'polypeptide(L)'
;MASVCFLQETKLEMVSVDLVRKLWGDDCFEFKFAAAIERCKLEDLQLLGKKFTWIGPDNKRSRLDRFLLEEEWLVQLKDLQQQGLNRTISDHMLVLLVNETIDWGPRPFKFVNGWFKKQDCRRLIEKEWSGMGSLKGQMAVKLRKLKGALKKWSVDAGNVLEKRIIKNEDRIKEIDEASDHRTLTE
;
A
#
# COMPACT_ATOMS: atom_id res chain seq x y z
N MET A 1 23.01 5.54 -15.77
CA MET A 1 22.13 5.63 -14.59
C MET A 1 20.74 5.64 -15.14
N ALA A 2 20.02 4.53 -15.05
CA ALA A 2 18.67 4.41 -15.60
C ALA A 2 17.66 5.08 -14.64
N SER A 3 16.65 5.74 -15.18
CA SER A 3 15.66 6.48 -14.37
C SER A 3 14.35 5.70 -14.23
N VAL A 4 13.74 5.69 -13.05
CA VAL A 4 12.39 5.17 -12.81
C VAL A 4 11.47 6.34 -12.52
N CYS A 5 10.42 6.51 -13.31
CA CYS A 5 9.39 7.53 -13.06
C CYS A 5 8.13 6.86 -12.53
N PHE A 6 7.72 7.25 -11.32
CA PHE A 6 6.44 6.87 -10.76
C PHE A 6 5.52 8.09 -10.78
N LEU A 7 4.41 7.97 -11.50
CA LEU A 7 3.36 8.97 -11.53
C LEU A 7 2.23 8.49 -10.62
N GLN A 8 2.07 9.19 -9.50
CA GLN A 8 0.93 9.04 -8.60
C GLN A 8 0.26 10.40 -8.49
N GLU A 9 -1.01 10.48 -8.89
CA GLU A 9 -1.84 11.64 -8.59
C GLU A 9 -2.26 11.58 -7.12
N THR A 10 -1.39 12.02 -6.22
CA THR A 10 -1.79 12.22 -4.82
C THR A 10 -2.65 13.46 -4.72
N LYS A 11 -3.97 13.23 -4.63
CA LYS A 11 -4.99 14.09 -4.04
C LYS A 11 -4.85 15.59 -4.36
N LEU A 12 -5.56 16.03 -5.39
CA LEU A 12 -5.87 17.44 -5.58
C LEU A 12 -6.67 17.92 -4.34
N GLU A 13 -6.03 18.68 -3.46
CA GLU A 13 -6.76 19.74 -2.76
C GLU A 13 -7.43 20.63 -3.82
N MET A 14 -8.49 21.38 -3.51
CA MET A 14 -9.04 22.35 -4.45
C MET A 14 -7.97 23.41 -4.75
N VAL A 15 -7.14 23.15 -5.75
CA VAL A 15 -6.17 24.08 -6.28
C VAL A 15 -6.98 25.02 -7.16
N SER A 16 -6.93 26.32 -6.85
CA SER A 16 -7.54 27.33 -7.71
C SER A 16 -7.03 27.12 -9.13
N VAL A 17 -7.94 27.19 -10.10
CA VAL A 17 -7.60 27.07 -11.53
C VAL A 17 -6.50 28.08 -11.88
N ASP A 18 -6.49 29.25 -11.25
CA ASP A 18 -5.47 30.28 -11.44
C ASP A 18 -4.10 29.87 -10.89
N LEU A 19 -4.04 29.12 -9.77
CA LEU A 19 -2.78 28.59 -9.26
C LEU A 19 -2.24 27.45 -10.15
N VAL A 20 -3.13 26.59 -10.66
CA VAL A 20 -2.77 25.59 -11.67
C VAL A 20 -2.22 26.30 -12.92
N ARG A 21 -2.91 27.31 -13.43
CA ARG A 21 -2.47 28.12 -14.57
C ARG A 21 -1.17 28.87 -14.33
N LYS A 22 -0.93 29.37 -13.12
CA LYS A 22 0.32 30.07 -12.78
C LYS A 22 1.52 29.13 -12.71
N LEU A 23 1.33 27.91 -12.20
CA LEU A 23 2.40 26.91 -12.11
C LEU A 23 2.63 26.18 -13.44
N TRP A 24 1.57 26.01 -14.24
CA TRP A 24 1.55 25.09 -15.39
C TRP A 24 1.14 25.71 -16.74
N GLY A 25 0.76 27.00 -16.79
CA GLY A 25 0.43 27.77 -17.99
C GLY A 25 -1.07 27.90 -18.31
N ASP A 26 -1.42 28.91 -19.12
CA ASP A 26 -2.79 29.17 -19.61
C ASP A 26 -3.09 28.32 -20.86
N ASP A 27 -3.96 27.32 -20.65
CA ASP A 27 -4.87 26.69 -21.60
C ASP A 27 -4.29 26.31 -22.98
N CYS A 28 -3.46 25.27 -23.01
CA CYS A 28 -3.49 24.19 -24.00
C CYS A 28 -2.80 22.96 -23.40
N PHE A 29 -3.52 22.24 -22.53
CA PHE A 29 -3.17 20.87 -22.15
C PHE A 29 -3.27 19.93 -23.38
N GLU A 30 -2.48 20.14 -24.45
CA GLU A 30 -1.89 19.01 -25.16
C GLU A 30 -0.76 18.44 -24.29
N PHE A 31 -1.09 18.09 -23.04
CA PHE A 31 -0.39 17.01 -22.38
C PHE A 31 -0.83 15.74 -23.11
N LYS A 32 -0.28 15.53 -24.31
CA LYS A 32 -0.35 14.22 -24.94
C LYS A 32 0.55 13.37 -24.06
N PHE A 33 0.00 12.80 -22.99
CA PHE A 33 0.66 11.84 -22.11
C PHE A 33 1.41 10.80 -22.97
N ALA A 34 0.78 10.34 -24.05
CA ALA A 34 1.40 9.53 -25.09
C ALA A 34 2.64 10.17 -25.74
N ALA A 35 2.58 11.43 -26.17
CA ALA A 35 3.73 12.13 -26.76
C ALA A 35 4.86 12.38 -25.74
N ALA A 36 4.54 12.61 -24.47
CA ALA A 36 5.54 12.73 -23.41
C ALA A 36 6.25 11.39 -23.16
N ILE A 37 5.49 10.29 -23.10
CA ILE A 37 6.03 8.92 -23.02
C ILE A 37 6.92 8.62 -24.22
N GLU A 38 6.44 8.90 -25.43
CA GLU A 38 7.18 8.67 -26.67
C GLU A 38 8.48 9.49 -26.73
N ARG A 39 8.40 10.80 -26.43
CA ARG A 39 9.57 11.69 -26.40
C ARG A 39 10.61 11.24 -25.38
N CYS A 40 10.17 10.76 -24.22
CA CYS A 40 11.04 10.28 -23.16
C CYS A 40 11.47 8.81 -23.34
N LYS A 41 10.97 8.11 -24.38
CA LYS A 41 11.22 6.68 -24.64
C LYS A 41 10.94 5.80 -23.42
N LEU A 42 9.81 6.07 -22.78
CA LEU A 42 9.35 5.32 -21.61
C LEU A 42 8.38 4.22 -22.04
N GLU A 43 8.44 3.11 -21.32
CA GLU A 43 7.56 1.96 -21.49
C GLU A 43 6.56 1.89 -20.32
N ASP A 44 5.27 1.71 -20.65
CA ASP A 44 4.20 1.49 -19.67
C ASP A 44 3.98 -0.02 -19.48
N LEU A 45 4.42 -0.55 -18.34
CA LEU A 45 4.28 -1.97 -18.04
C LEU A 45 2.80 -2.38 -17.92
N GLN A 46 2.48 -3.60 -18.34
CA GLN A 46 1.14 -4.15 -18.11
C GLN A 46 0.84 -4.26 -16.61
N LEU A 47 -0.34 -3.80 -16.18
CA LEU A 47 -0.83 -4.03 -14.82
C LEU A 47 -1.39 -5.46 -14.70
N LEU A 48 -0.77 -6.28 -13.86
CA LEU A 48 -1.19 -7.64 -13.58
C LEU A 48 -2.18 -7.70 -12.42
N GLY A 49 -3.11 -8.66 -12.51
CA GLY A 49 -4.09 -8.99 -11.46
C GLY A 49 -5.29 -8.05 -11.34
N LYS A 50 -5.18 -6.81 -11.84
CA LYS A 50 -6.23 -5.78 -11.75
C LYS A 50 -6.27 -4.95 -13.04
N LYS A 51 -7.44 -4.39 -13.37
CA LYS A 51 -7.63 -3.57 -14.59
C LYS A 51 -7.53 -2.07 -14.35
N PHE A 52 -7.96 -1.63 -13.17
CA PHE A 52 -8.06 -0.22 -12.80
C PHE A 52 -7.29 0.03 -11.50
N THR A 53 -6.71 1.22 -11.35
CA THR A 53 -6.01 1.63 -10.13
C THR A 53 -6.79 2.65 -9.33
N TRP A 54 -7.85 3.21 -9.90
CA TRP A 54 -8.72 4.18 -9.27
C TRP A 54 -10.19 3.88 -9.55
N ILE A 55 -11.02 4.05 -8.53
CA ILE A 55 -12.48 3.94 -8.60
C ILE A 55 -13.10 5.21 -8.02
N GLY A 56 -13.81 5.95 -8.86
CA GLY A 56 -14.48 7.19 -8.53
C GLY A 56 -15.99 7.07 -8.32
N PRO A 57 -16.67 8.22 -8.21
CA PRO A 57 -18.12 8.30 -8.17
C PRO A 57 -18.78 7.62 -9.38
N ASP A 58 -20.01 7.15 -9.19
CA ASP A 58 -20.82 6.52 -10.24
C ASP A 58 -20.15 5.32 -10.92
N ASN A 59 -19.32 4.58 -10.17
CA ASN A 59 -18.53 3.45 -10.68
C ASN A 59 -17.59 3.81 -11.84
N LYS A 60 -17.20 5.08 -11.99
CA LYS A 60 -16.14 5.47 -12.92
C LYS A 60 -14.82 4.81 -12.50
N ARG A 61 -14.08 4.26 -13.45
CA ARG A 61 -12.80 3.60 -13.16
C ARG A 61 -11.77 3.99 -14.18
N SER A 62 -10.55 4.19 -13.69
CA SER A 62 -9.42 4.59 -14.51
C SER A 62 -8.15 3.90 -14.02
N ARG A 63 -7.19 3.73 -14.91
CA ARG A 63 -5.81 3.37 -14.57
C ARG A 63 -4.99 4.66 -14.55
N LEU A 64 -4.87 5.26 -13.38
CA LEU A 64 -4.16 6.54 -13.15
C LEU A 64 -2.72 6.32 -12.67
N ASP A 65 -2.49 5.25 -11.91
CA ASP A 65 -1.22 4.97 -11.26
C ASP A 65 -0.40 4.00 -12.11
N ARG A 66 0.80 4.42 -12.54
CA ARG A 66 1.65 3.68 -13.48
C ARG A 66 3.14 3.87 -13.18
N PHE A 67 3.91 2.80 -13.36
CA PHE A 67 5.36 2.87 -13.48
C PHE A 67 5.72 3.00 -14.96
N LEU A 68 6.46 4.07 -15.28
CA LEU A 68 7.00 4.31 -16.60
C LEU A 68 8.53 4.14 -16.54
N LEU A 69 9.06 3.31 -17.42
CA LEU A 69 10.44 2.83 -17.32
C LEU A 69 11.21 3.05 -18.62
N GLU A 70 12.48 3.39 -18.50
CA GLU A 70 13.40 3.32 -19.64
C GLU A 70 13.66 1.86 -20.02
N GLU A 71 13.85 1.59 -21.32
CA GLU A 71 14.13 0.24 -21.85
C GLU A 71 15.31 -0.46 -21.16
N GLU A 72 16.33 0.30 -20.71
CA GLU A 72 17.49 -0.23 -19.99
C GLU A 72 17.10 -1.03 -18.73
N TRP A 73 16.06 -0.59 -18.01
CA TRP A 73 15.56 -1.32 -16.85
C TRP A 73 14.94 -2.67 -17.23
N LEU A 74 14.24 -2.74 -18.36
CA LEU A 74 13.60 -3.98 -18.83
C LEU A 74 14.66 -5.02 -19.26
N VAL A 75 15.79 -4.55 -19.78
CA VAL A 75 16.92 -5.42 -20.14
C VAL A 75 17.65 -5.93 -18.89
N GLN A 76 17.84 -5.06 -17.89
CA GLN A 76 18.55 -5.39 -16.65
C GLN A 76 17.72 -6.25 -15.68
N LEU A 77 16.41 -5.99 -15.60
CA LEU A 77 15.46 -6.62 -14.69
C LEU A 77 14.47 -7.47 -15.49
N LYS A 78 14.88 -8.70 -15.83
CA LYS A 78 14.17 -9.58 -16.78
C LYS A 78 12.78 -10.02 -16.34
N ASP A 79 12.51 -10.02 -15.04
CA ASP A 79 11.26 -10.48 -14.46
C ASP A 79 10.47 -9.31 -13.84
N LEU A 80 10.74 -8.08 -14.30
CA LEU A 80 10.09 -6.88 -13.82
C LEU A 80 8.60 -6.86 -14.21
N GLN A 81 7.75 -6.80 -13.20
CA GLN A 81 6.31 -6.84 -13.30
C GLN A 81 5.66 -5.73 -12.49
N GLN A 82 4.58 -5.18 -13.02
CA GLN A 82 3.72 -4.26 -12.31
C GLN A 82 2.44 -4.98 -11.88
N GLN A 83 2.17 -5.05 -10.57
CA GLN A 83 1.06 -5.80 -9.99
C GLN A 83 0.12 -4.88 -9.20
N GLY A 84 -1.18 -4.99 -9.44
CA GLY A 84 -2.20 -4.31 -8.63
C GLY A 84 -2.50 -5.09 -7.35
N LEU A 85 -2.38 -4.45 -6.20
CA LEU A 85 -2.72 -5.07 -4.91
C LEU A 85 -4.22 -4.97 -4.61
N ASN A 86 -4.70 -5.73 -3.62
CA ASN A 86 -6.09 -5.57 -3.18
C ASN A 86 -6.29 -4.19 -2.56
N ARG A 87 -7.38 -3.55 -2.98
CA ARG A 87 -7.81 -2.27 -2.43
C ARG A 87 -8.33 -2.46 -1.01
N THR A 88 -8.13 -1.45 -0.18
CA THR A 88 -8.69 -1.38 1.16
C THR A 88 -9.75 -0.28 1.21
N ILE A 89 -9.55 0.75 2.02
CA ILE A 89 -10.50 1.87 2.20
C ILE A 89 -10.25 3.04 1.25
N SER A 90 -9.17 3.02 0.46
CA SER A 90 -8.89 4.05 -0.53
C SER A 90 -9.68 3.81 -1.81
N ASP A 91 -10.00 4.90 -2.50
CA ASP A 91 -10.43 4.95 -3.90
C ASP A 91 -9.30 4.57 -4.87
N HIS A 92 -8.04 4.70 -4.46
CA HIS A 92 -6.87 4.19 -5.16
C HIS A 92 -6.47 2.79 -4.70
N MET A 93 -5.81 2.09 -5.62
CA MET A 93 -5.16 0.81 -5.44
C MET A 93 -3.65 1.01 -5.41
N LEU A 94 -2.97 0.26 -4.53
CA LEU A 94 -1.52 0.23 -4.55
C LEU A 94 -1.02 -0.58 -5.75
N VAL A 95 -0.09 0.00 -6.50
CA VAL A 95 0.62 -0.64 -7.60
C VAL A 95 2.03 -1.01 -7.10
N LEU A 96 2.40 -2.26 -7.28
CA LEU A 96 3.68 -2.80 -6.85
C LEU A 96 4.53 -3.14 -8.08
N LEU A 97 5.76 -2.61 -8.12
CA LEU A 97 6.78 -2.99 -9.09
C LEU A 97 7.68 -4.07 -8.46
N VAL A 98 7.75 -5.25 -9.07
CA VAL A 98 8.48 -6.42 -8.56
C VAL A 98 9.35 -6.99 -9.65
N ASN A 99 10.64 -7.22 -9.38
CA ASN A 99 11.51 -7.98 -10.29
C ASN A 99 11.65 -9.45 -9.85
N GLU A 100 11.62 -9.72 -8.55
CA GLU A 100 11.82 -11.07 -8.00
C GLU A 100 11.01 -11.23 -6.71
N THR A 101 10.60 -12.48 -6.43
CA THR A 101 9.98 -12.83 -5.15
C THR A 101 11.06 -12.95 -4.08
N ILE A 102 11.46 -11.82 -3.49
CA ILE A 102 12.45 -11.80 -2.41
C ILE A 102 11.78 -12.18 -1.09
N ASP A 103 12.18 -13.32 -0.51
CA ASP A 103 11.84 -13.64 0.88
C ASP A 103 12.75 -12.83 1.82
N TRP A 104 12.19 -11.78 2.42
CA TRP A 104 12.86 -10.96 3.44
C TRP A 104 12.97 -11.66 4.81
N GLY A 105 12.56 -12.93 4.89
CA GLY A 105 12.54 -13.72 6.10
C GLY A 105 11.30 -13.47 6.95
N PRO A 106 11.30 -13.97 8.20
CA PRO A 106 10.14 -13.89 9.07
C PRO A 106 9.71 -12.44 9.32
N ARG A 107 8.41 -12.15 9.12
CA ARG A 107 7.84 -10.83 9.38
C ARG A 107 8.22 -10.34 10.78
N PRO A 108 8.87 -9.17 10.91
CA PRO A 108 9.22 -8.64 12.22
C PRO A 108 7.95 -8.36 13.01
N PHE A 109 7.97 -8.69 14.30
CA PHE A 109 6.91 -8.30 15.22
C PHE A 109 6.84 -6.78 15.30
N LYS A 110 5.66 -6.22 15.04
CA LYS A 110 5.36 -4.81 15.20
C LYS A 110 4.36 -4.64 16.33
N PHE A 111 4.68 -3.76 17.26
CA PHE A 111 3.73 -3.36 18.29
C PHE A 111 2.76 -2.35 17.69
N VAL A 112 1.45 -2.57 17.84
CA VAL A 112 0.43 -1.64 17.36
C VAL A 112 0.07 -0.69 18.49
N ASN A 113 0.28 0.62 18.32
CA ASN A 113 -0.01 1.62 19.36
C ASN A 113 -1.45 1.57 19.88
N GLY A 114 -2.40 1.17 19.03
CA GLY A 114 -3.80 0.96 19.43
C GLY A 114 -3.98 -0.11 20.53
N TRP A 115 -3.05 -1.04 20.69
CA TRP A 115 -3.09 -2.03 21.77
C TRP A 115 -3.00 -1.39 23.16
N PHE A 116 -2.34 -0.23 23.30
CA PHE A 116 -2.36 0.53 24.56
C PHE A 116 -3.75 1.01 24.95
N LYS A 117 -4.73 1.04 24.04
CA LYS A 117 -6.12 1.38 24.40
C LYS A 117 -6.86 0.19 25.05
N LYS A 118 -6.32 -1.03 24.95
CA LYS A 118 -6.95 -2.23 25.49
C LYS A 118 -6.47 -2.50 26.93
N GLN A 119 -7.40 -2.65 27.86
CA GLN A 119 -7.09 -2.82 29.29
C GLN A 119 -6.35 -4.14 29.58
N ASP A 120 -6.64 -5.20 28.83
CA ASP A 120 -5.97 -6.49 28.93
C ASP A 120 -4.51 -6.40 28.47
N CYS A 121 -4.20 -5.63 27.43
CA CYS A 121 -2.82 -5.36 27.01
C CYS A 121 -2.02 -4.65 28.10
N ARG A 122 -2.59 -3.60 28.73
CA ARG A 122 -1.91 -2.87 29.82
C ARG A 122 -1.64 -3.79 31.00
N ARG A 123 -2.66 -4.55 31.43
CA ARG A 123 -2.54 -5.54 32.51
C ARG A 123 -1.48 -6.60 32.21
N LEU A 124 -1.39 -7.07 30.98
CA LEU A 124 -0.34 -8.01 30.56
C LEU A 124 1.05 -7.36 30.68
N ILE A 125 1.23 -6.15 30.16
CA ILE A 125 2.52 -5.44 30.25
C ILE A 125 2.92 -5.24 31.71
N GLU A 126 2.02 -4.75 32.56
CA GLU A 126 2.28 -4.53 33.99
C GLU A 126 2.66 -5.83 34.72
N LYS A 127 1.91 -6.92 34.47
CA LYS A 127 2.15 -8.24 35.04
C LYS A 127 3.53 -8.78 34.65
N GLU A 128 3.80 -8.85 33.34
CA GLU A 128 5.06 -9.37 32.82
C GLU A 128 6.25 -8.50 33.29
N TRP A 129 6.08 -7.18 33.29
CA TRP A 129 7.14 -6.26 33.70
C TRP A 129 7.51 -6.39 35.18
N SER A 130 6.49 -6.46 36.04
CA SER A 130 6.66 -6.61 37.50
C SER A 130 7.27 -7.96 37.86
N GLY A 131 6.91 -9.03 37.13
CA GLY A 131 7.51 -10.36 37.30
C GLY A 131 8.99 -10.45 36.92
N MET A 132 9.55 -9.43 36.26
CA MET A 132 10.95 -9.36 35.85
C MET A 132 11.82 -8.50 36.77
N GLY A 133 11.42 -8.32 38.03
CA GLY A 133 12.19 -7.55 39.03
C GLY A 133 13.64 -8.01 39.19
N SER A 134 13.91 -9.32 39.06
CA SER A 134 15.24 -9.91 39.16
C SER A 134 16.19 -9.57 38.00
N LEU A 135 15.67 -9.06 36.87
CA LEU A 135 16.45 -8.70 35.68
C LEU A 135 16.87 -7.21 35.68
N LYS A 136 17.23 -6.67 36.85
CA LYS A 136 17.59 -5.25 37.00
C LYS A 136 18.80 -4.91 36.11
N GLY A 137 18.71 -3.82 35.33
CA GLY A 137 19.74 -3.43 34.36
C GLY A 137 19.72 -4.17 33.02
N GLN A 138 18.95 -5.26 32.87
CA GLN A 138 18.91 -6.08 31.64
C GLN A 138 17.74 -5.71 30.72
N MET A 139 17.70 -4.47 30.23
CA MET A 139 16.57 -3.93 29.46
C MET A 139 16.25 -4.77 28.20
N ALA A 140 17.26 -5.14 27.42
CA ALA A 140 17.08 -5.90 26.19
C ALA A 140 16.45 -7.29 26.44
N VAL A 141 16.78 -7.94 27.55
CA VAL A 141 16.21 -9.23 27.94
C VAL A 141 14.74 -9.06 28.34
N LYS A 142 14.43 -8.01 29.11
CA LYS A 142 13.05 -7.68 29.50
C LYS A 142 12.16 -7.43 28.28
N LEU A 143 12.62 -6.60 27.34
CA LEU A 143 11.87 -6.29 26.12
C LEU A 143 11.66 -7.53 25.25
N ARG A 144 12.64 -8.45 25.18
CA ARG A 144 12.50 -9.71 24.43
C ARG A 144 11.46 -10.64 25.04
N LYS A 145 11.43 -10.76 26.37
CA LYS A 145 10.40 -11.53 27.10
C LYS A 145 9.02 -10.91 26.89
N LEU A 146 8.90 -9.60 27.07
CA LEU A 146 7.65 -8.86 26.88
C LEU A 146 7.14 -8.99 25.42
N LYS A 147 8.03 -8.91 24.43
CA LYS A 147 7.73 -9.17 23.02
C LYS A 147 7.10 -10.55 22.82
N GLY A 148 7.64 -11.60 23.47
CA GLY A 148 7.09 -12.95 23.40
C GLY A 148 5.67 -13.04 23.97
N ALA A 149 5.45 -12.46 25.16
CA ALA A 149 4.14 -12.42 25.79
C ALA A 149 3.12 -11.64 24.95
N LEU A 150 3.50 -10.46 24.45
CA LEU A 150 2.67 -9.63 23.57
C LEU A 150 2.35 -10.33 22.25
N LYS A 151 3.30 -11.04 21.65
CA LYS A 151 3.07 -11.81 20.41
C LYS A 151 2.06 -12.94 20.63
N LYS A 152 2.12 -13.63 21.78
CA LYS A 152 1.14 -14.67 22.12
C LYS A 152 -0.24 -14.06 22.38
N TRP A 153 -0.29 -13.01 23.21
CA TRP A 153 -1.54 -12.30 23.49
C TRP A 153 -2.16 -11.66 22.25
N SER A 154 -1.37 -11.15 21.30
CA SER A 154 -1.93 -10.57 20.08
C SER A 154 -2.66 -11.61 19.24
N VAL A 155 -2.18 -12.86 19.24
CA VAL A 155 -2.86 -13.99 18.59
C VAL A 155 -4.13 -14.40 19.37
N ASP A 156 -4.06 -14.44 20.70
CA ASP A 156 -5.15 -14.96 21.54
C ASP A 156 -6.29 -13.94 21.78
N ALA A 157 -5.95 -12.69 22.08
CA ALA A 157 -6.87 -11.61 22.44
C ALA A 157 -6.83 -10.41 21.47
N GLY A 158 -5.70 -10.18 20.79
CA GLY A 158 -5.51 -9.10 19.82
C GLY A 158 -6.32 -9.26 18.52
N ASN A 159 -6.73 -10.49 18.23
CA ASN A 159 -7.19 -10.91 16.92
C ASN A 159 -8.62 -10.51 16.54
N VAL A 160 -9.47 -10.01 17.43
CA VAL A 160 -10.87 -9.67 17.03
C VAL A 160 -10.87 -8.54 16.00
N LEU A 161 -10.06 -7.50 16.21
CA LEU A 161 -9.97 -6.38 15.27
C LEU A 161 -9.23 -6.77 13.99
N GLU A 162 -8.10 -7.47 14.10
CA GLU A 162 -7.35 -7.93 12.93
C GLU A 162 -8.17 -8.90 12.08
N LYS A 163 -8.88 -9.87 12.70
CA LYS A 163 -9.82 -10.76 11.99
C LYS A 163 -10.95 -9.99 11.32
N ARG A 164 -11.47 -8.93 11.95
CA ARG A 164 -12.50 -8.08 11.35
C ARG A 164 -11.96 -7.27 10.17
N ILE A 165 -10.73 -6.77 10.27
CA ILE A 165 -10.06 -6.07 9.18
C ILE A 165 -9.88 -7.02 8.01
N ILE A 166 -9.25 -8.18 8.23
CA ILE A 166 -9.04 -9.21 7.19
C ILE A 166 -10.37 -9.59 6.54
N LYS A 167 -11.39 -9.91 7.35
CA LYS A 167 -12.73 -10.26 6.84
C LYS A 167 -13.34 -9.15 5.98
N ASN A 168 -13.15 -7.89 6.35
CA ASN A 168 -13.68 -6.77 5.57
C ASN A 168 -12.87 -6.54 4.29
N GLU A 169 -11.55 -6.68 4.34
CA GLU A 169 -10.67 -6.61 3.16
C GLU A 169 -10.99 -7.72 2.17
N ASP A 170 -11.26 -8.94 2.63
CA ASP A 170 -11.70 -10.06 1.79
C ASP A 170 -13.04 -9.75 1.11
N ARG A 171 -13.99 -9.16 1.85
CA ARG A 171 -15.28 -8.73 1.28
C ARG A 171 -15.13 -7.62 0.24
N ILE A 172 -14.24 -6.66 0.48
CA ILE A 172 -13.93 -5.60 -0.50
C ILE A 172 -13.36 -6.23 -1.77
N LYS A 173 -12.40 -7.16 -1.61
CA LYS A 173 -11.81 -7.90 -2.72
C LYS A 173 -12.86 -8.64 -3.56
N GLU A 174 -13.76 -9.39 -2.92
CA GLU A 174 -14.85 -10.11 -3.62
C GLU A 174 -15.74 -9.16 -4.43
N ILE A 175 -16.11 -8.02 -3.84
CA ILE A 175 -16.92 -7.01 -4.51
C ILE A 175 -16.17 -6.41 -5.70
N ASP A 176 -14.91 -6.02 -5.53
CA ASP A 176 -14.08 -5.44 -6.59
C ASP A 176 -13.87 -6.44 -7.74
N GLU A 177 -13.58 -7.71 -7.44
CA GLU A 177 -13.43 -8.77 -8.45
C GLU A 177 -14.73 -9.01 -9.23
N ALA A 178 -15.88 -9.08 -8.54
CA ALA A 178 -17.17 -9.16 -9.21
C ALA A 178 -17.44 -7.92 -10.08
N SER A 179 -16.98 -6.75 -9.64
CA SER A 179 -17.13 -5.49 -10.35
C SER A 179 -16.29 -5.43 -11.63
N ASP A 180 -15.08 -5.99 -11.64
CA ASP A 180 -14.14 -5.94 -12.78
C ASP A 180 -14.55 -6.81 -13.99
N HIS A 181 -15.53 -7.70 -13.78
CA HIS A 181 -16.09 -8.58 -14.81
C HIS A 181 -17.49 -8.14 -15.27
N ARG A 182 -18.09 -7.11 -14.67
CA ARG A 182 -19.38 -6.58 -15.13
C ARG A 182 -19.18 -5.78 -16.41
N THR A 183 -20.04 -6.03 -17.39
CA THR A 183 -20.16 -5.19 -18.58
C THR A 183 -20.63 -3.80 -18.16
N LEU A 184 -19.89 -2.76 -18.54
CA LEU A 184 -20.31 -1.39 -18.35
C LEU A 184 -21.49 -1.12 -19.30
N THR A 185 -22.67 -0.86 -18.76
CA THR A 185 -23.80 -0.32 -19.52
C THR A 185 -23.70 1.20 -19.50
N GLU A 186 -23.80 1.81 -20.67
CA GLU A 186 -23.91 3.27 -20.82
C GLU A 186 -25.16 3.84 -20.16
#